data_AF-A0A7S0Z7U1-F1
#
_entry.id   AF-A0A7S0Z7U1-F1
#
_cell.length_a   1.000
_cell.length_b   1.000
_cell.length_c   1.000
_cell.angle_alpha   90.00
_cell.angle_beta   90.00
_cell.angle_gamma   90.00
#
_symmetry.space_group_name_H-M   'P 1'
#
loop_
_entity.id
_entity.type
_entity.pdbx_description
1 polymer ?
#
loop_
_entity_poly.entity_id
_entity_poly.type
_entity_poly.pdbx_seq_one_letter_code
_entity_poly.pdbx_strand_id
1 'polypeptide(L)'
;QFQQLTAGILDNGAQAAVMEVSAEQIRCKATRGMNFDIVALTSLDGARVNYNGLDAEYTAHVAEVFKGLSNAETQRAVINKDEIDSDLFEEYASSVPIVTYTTDLDNRVGADVFPARVDYSLFETAISLSTPAGNVEVVVGLVGEHMVGPICCAAAIGLAAEIPLDVIAAGLEAIEVIPGRMELIDEGQEFSVLVDSANTPEAIERAIRSVRATGCARVITVLGCEGEDENRGQRAVVGKVAHDLSDVLFITNDSPRTENPYEILEDICGGFRTEIYESDKIREEALFPFLKDMYQVHENARYECMRLQNLVRRYIMVDRYHAIRAAIGMAEPDDVVLILGRGAKDYFIVGREKHWFEDALEARDALKKIGAIQASGVDTRNLPWASISARATNPSAGNLLD
;
A
#
# COMPACT_ATOMS: atom_id res chain seq x y z
N GLN A 1 28.23 4.23 5.69
CA GLN A 1 27.42 3.50 4.69
C GLN A 1 26.96 4.44 3.57
N PHE A 2 26.22 5.52 3.86
CA PHE A 2 25.81 6.51 2.85
C PHE A 2 26.96 6.97 1.93
N GLN A 3 28.07 7.47 2.51
CA GLN A 3 29.24 7.89 1.71
C GLN A 3 29.86 6.77 0.85
N GLN A 4 29.81 5.52 1.32
CA GLN A 4 30.34 4.39 0.55
C GLN A 4 29.42 4.07 -0.64
N LEU A 5 28.10 4.14 -0.44
CA LEU A 5 27.12 3.97 -1.51
C LEU A 5 27.24 5.10 -2.55
N THR A 6 27.33 6.35 -2.12
CA THR A 6 27.46 7.48 -3.06
C THR A 6 28.78 7.48 -3.81
N ALA A 7 29.89 7.08 -3.17
CA ALA A 7 31.16 6.86 -3.87
C ALA A 7 31.01 5.76 -4.95
N GLY A 8 30.36 4.64 -4.62
CA GLY A 8 30.10 3.58 -5.60
C GLY A 8 29.18 4.04 -6.75
N ILE A 9 28.17 4.86 -6.47
CA ILE A 9 27.29 5.45 -7.49
C ILE A 9 28.09 6.37 -8.43
N LEU A 10 28.99 7.19 -7.87
CA LEU A 10 29.89 8.05 -8.64
C LEU A 10 30.88 7.24 -9.49
N ASP A 11 31.46 6.17 -8.93
CA ASP A 11 32.37 5.27 -9.65
C ASP A 11 31.71 4.59 -10.85
N ASN A 12 30.39 4.40 -10.81
CA ASN A 12 29.58 3.90 -11.92
C ASN A 12 29.16 5.00 -12.93
N GLY A 13 29.64 6.24 -12.76
CA GLY A 13 29.44 7.35 -13.70
C GLY A 13 28.10 8.06 -13.56
N ALA A 14 27.36 7.85 -12.46
CA ALA A 14 26.12 8.58 -12.22
C ALA A 14 26.39 10.06 -11.96
N GLN A 15 25.52 10.93 -12.50
CA GLN A 15 25.63 12.38 -12.37
C GLN A 15 24.76 12.95 -11.24
N ALA A 16 23.77 12.19 -10.78
CA ALA A 16 22.86 12.56 -9.71
C ALA A 16 22.48 11.31 -8.90
N ALA A 17 22.11 11.52 -7.63
CA ALA A 17 21.59 10.49 -6.75
C ALA A 17 20.41 11.06 -5.94
N VAL A 18 19.30 10.34 -5.94
CA VAL A 18 18.15 10.62 -5.07
C VAL A 18 18.18 9.64 -3.92
N MET A 19 17.94 10.12 -2.70
CA MET A 19 17.91 9.25 -1.51
C MET A 19 16.81 9.66 -0.55
N GLU A 20 16.15 8.65 0.01
CA GLU A 20 15.25 8.83 1.14
C GLU A 20 16.06 8.92 2.43
N VAL A 21 15.72 9.89 3.28
CA VAL A 21 16.37 10.14 4.56
C VAL A 21 15.31 10.19 5.64
N SER A 22 15.34 9.23 6.58
CA SER A 22 14.41 9.22 7.70
C SER A 22 14.88 10.13 8.84
N ALA A 23 13.93 10.63 9.65
CA ALA A 23 14.26 11.43 10.84
C ALA A 23 15.22 10.70 11.81
N GLU A 24 15.09 9.38 11.92
CA GLU A 24 15.98 8.56 12.75
C GLU A 24 17.42 8.53 12.21
N GLN A 25 17.59 8.47 10.88
CA GLN A 25 18.91 8.57 10.26
C GLN A 25 19.55 9.94 10.50
N ILE A 26 18.75 11.01 10.51
CA ILE A 26 19.21 12.36 10.82
C ILE A 26 19.62 12.44 12.30
N ARG A 27 18.77 11.97 13.22
CA ARG A 27 19.06 11.92 14.67
C ARG A 27 20.37 11.19 14.96
N CYS A 28 20.56 10.01 14.37
CA CYS A 28 21.77 9.21 14.54
C CYS A 28 22.98 9.77 13.77
N LYS A 29 22.84 10.93 13.10
CA LYS A 29 23.89 11.59 12.32
C LYS A 29 24.43 10.71 11.20
N ALA A 30 23.61 9.81 10.66
CA ALA A 30 23.99 8.91 9.58
C ALA A 30 24.28 9.67 8.27
N THR A 31 23.66 10.85 8.10
CA THR A 31 23.88 11.78 6.97
C THR A 31 25.03 12.76 7.20
N ARG A 32 25.78 12.65 8.29
CA ARG A 32 26.90 13.56 8.59
C ARG A 32 27.95 13.49 7.48
N GLY A 33 28.33 14.66 6.96
CA GLY A 33 29.32 14.77 5.88
C GLY A 33 28.76 14.48 4.49
N MET A 34 27.44 14.36 4.36
CA MET A 34 26.76 14.43 3.07
C MET A 34 26.51 15.91 2.73
N ASN A 35 26.74 16.28 1.47
CA ASN A 35 26.40 17.59 0.94
C ASN A 35 25.20 17.41 0.00
N PHE A 36 24.04 17.92 0.40
CA PHE A 36 22.81 17.82 -0.40
C PHE A 36 22.67 19.06 -1.28
N ASP A 37 22.43 18.85 -2.57
CA ASP A 37 22.13 19.94 -3.51
C ASP A 37 20.64 20.33 -3.43
N ILE A 38 19.75 19.36 -3.24
CA ILE A 38 18.32 19.62 -3.07
C ILE A 38 17.80 18.81 -1.88
N VAL A 39 17.06 19.45 -0.99
CA VAL A 39 16.36 18.80 0.13
C VAL A 39 14.87 19.07 -0.01
N ALA A 40 14.07 18.01 -0.06
CA ALA A 40 12.63 18.08 -0.23
C ALA A 40 11.89 17.57 1.02
N LEU A 41 10.91 18.35 1.48
CA LEU A 41 9.94 17.94 2.48
C LEU A 41 8.70 17.38 1.78
N THR A 42 8.39 16.10 2.00
CA THR A 42 7.22 15.44 1.40
C THR A 42 5.99 15.54 2.30
N SER A 43 5.97 14.80 3.41
CA SER A 43 4.99 14.94 4.47
C SER A 43 5.55 14.47 5.81
N LEU A 44 5.09 15.07 6.92
CA LEU A 44 5.42 14.66 8.28
C LEU A 44 4.27 13.90 8.96
N ASP A 45 3.10 13.83 8.32
CA ASP A 45 1.92 13.17 8.85
C ASP A 45 2.11 11.65 8.93
N GLY A 46 1.59 11.04 9.99
CA GLY A 46 1.74 9.61 10.29
C GLY A 46 3.11 9.20 10.87
N ALA A 47 4.21 9.84 10.47
CA ALA A 47 5.55 9.52 10.99
C ALA A 47 5.78 10.04 12.42
N ARG A 48 5.10 11.12 12.82
CA ARG A 48 5.12 11.69 14.18
C ARG A 48 4.59 10.72 15.25
N VAL A 49 3.55 9.95 14.90
CA VAL A 49 2.88 9.00 15.81
C VAL A 49 3.82 7.91 16.30
N ASN A 50 4.80 7.52 15.48
CA ASN A 50 5.77 6.47 15.79
C ASN A 50 7.05 6.98 16.47
N TYR A 51 7.15 8.28 16.80
CA TYR A 51 8.33 8.89 17.42
C TYR A 51 8.15 9.19 18.91
N ASN A 52 7.62 8.20 19.66
CA ASN A 52 7.45 8.26 21.12
C ASN A 52 6.68 9.48 21.67
N GLY A 53 5.83 10.12 20.86
CA GLY A 53 4.99 11.25 21.28
C GLY A 53 5.73 12.58 21.50
N LEU A 54 6.93 12.73 20.92
CA LEU A 54 7.74 13.97 20.98
C LEU A 54 7.76 14.68 19.63
N ASP A 55 6.59 15.14 19.17
CA ASP A 55 6.39 15.80 17.86
C ASP A 55 7.38 16.95 17.62
N ALA A 56 7.64 17.76 18.65
CA ALA A 56 8.57 18.89 18.57
C ALA A 56 10.02 18.44 18.32
N GLU A 57 10.44 17.31 18.89
CA GLU A 57 11.78 16.76 18.65
C GLU A 57 11.87 16.16 17.25
N TYR A 58 10.83 15.49 16.77
CA TYR A 58 10.78 14.95 15.41
C TYR A 58 10.97 16.05 14.37
N THR A 59 10.15 17.11 14.44
CA THR A 59 10.25 18.28 13.56
C THR A 59 11.62 18.95 13.66
N ALA A 60 12.17 19.07 14.88
CA ALA A 60 13.49 19.66 15.09
C ALA A 60 14.62 18.87 14.39
N HIS A 61 14.59 17.53 14.43
CA HIS A 61 15.58 16.70 13.74
C HIS A 61 15.49 16.85 12.23
N VAL A 62 14.29 16.77 11.64
CA VAL A 62 14.12 16.96 10.18
C VAL A 62 14.61 18.34 9.76
N ALA A 63 14.32 19.38 10.55
CA ALA A 63 14.77 20.73 10.33
C ALA A 63 16.30 20.90 10.34
N GLU A 64 17.07 20.02 10.99
CA GLU A 64 18.54 20.10 10.98
C GLU A 64 19.13 19.98 9.56
N VAL A 65 18.50 19.20 8.69
CA VAL A 65 18.96 19.04 7.30
C VAL A 65 18.77 20.33 6.51
N PHE A 66 17.62 21.01 6.69
CA PHE A 66 17.34 22.30 6.06
C PHE A 66 18.28 23.40 6.56
N LYS A 67 18.60 23.42 7.87
CA LYS A 67 19.61 24.33 8.45
C LYS A 67 21.02 24.12 7.89
N GLY A 68 21.31 22.92 7.38
CA GLY A 68 22.58 22.59 6.76
C GLY A 68 22.77 23.23 5.37
N LEU A 69 21.69 23.71 4.76
CA LEU A 69 21.73 24.39 3.47
C LEU A 69 22.28 25.81 3.66
N SER A 70 23.41 26.09 3.00
CA SER A 70 24.16 27.35 3.19
C SER A 70 24.69 27.95 1.89
N ASN A 71 24.69 27.20 0.78
CA ASN A 71 25.20 27.66 -0.51
C ASN A 71 24.06 27.93 -1.50
N ALA A 72 23.63 29.19 -1.58
CA ALA A 72 22.58 29.62 -2.51
C ALA A 72 22.90 29.43 -4.01
N GLU A 73 24.15 29.16 -4.40
CA GLU A 73 24.48 28.92 -5.81
C GLU A 73 24.19 27.47 -6.25
N THR A 74 24.34 26.51 -5.33
CA THR A 74 24.26 25.07 -5.65
C THR A 74 23.12 24.36 -4.93
N GLN A 75 22.60 24.96 -3.86
CA GLN A 75 21.62 24.31 -3.00
C GLN A 75 20.23 24.92 -3.14
N ARG A 76 19.21 24.09 -2.99
CA ARG A 76 17.79 24.46 -3.01
C ARG A 76 17.01 23.70 -1.94
N ALA A 77 15.92 24.29 -1.49
CA ALA A 77 14.95 23.61 -0.66
C ALA A 77 13.62 23.46 -1.41
N VAL A 78 12.97 22.32 -1.25
CA VAL A 78 11.62 22.05 -1.75
C VAL A 78 10.70 21.80 -0.55
N ILE A 79 9.61 22.56 -0.43
CA ILE A 79 8.78 22.55 0.78
C ILE A 79 7.31 22.33 0.42
N ASN A 80 6.70 21.33 1.06
CA ASN A 80 5.26 21.12 1.01
C ASN A 80 4.53 22.12 1.92
N LYS A 81 3.68 22.97 1.33
CA LYS A 81 2.85 23.96 2.02
C LYS A 81 1.64 23.37 2.75
N ASP A 82 1.30 22.11 2.48
CA ASP A 82 0.22 21.42 3.17
C ASP A 82 0.59 21.03 4.62
N GLU A 83 1.88 21.08 4.94
CA GLU A 83 2.40 20.78 6.27
C GLU A 83 2.18 21.94 7.25
N ILE A 84 1.66 21.63 8.44
CA ILE A 84 1.37 22.61 9.51
C ILE A 84 2.61 23.44 9.87
N ASP A 85 3.80 22.82 9.83
CA ASP A 85 5.07 23.46 10.19
C ASP A 85 5.87 23.97 8.97
N SER A 86 5.24 24.12 7.79
CA SER A 86 5.92 24.55 6.55
C SER A 86 6.69 25.87 6.70
N ASP A 87 6.11 26.87 7.37
CA ASP A 87 6.74 28.17 7.63
C ASP A 87 8.07 28.04 8.40
N LEU A 88 8.17 27.07 9.31
CA LEU A 88 9.39 26.81 10.08
C LEU A 88 10.52 26.30 9.17
N PHE A 89 10.20 25.42 8.22
CA PHE A 89 11.19 24.91 7.27
C PHE A 89 11.63 26.00 6.29
N GLU A 90 10.74 26.91 5.91
CA GLU A 90 11.09 28.09 5.10
C GLU A 90 12.05 29.03 5.83
N GLU A 91 11.80 29.29 7.12
CA GLU A 91 12.71 30.08 7.94
C GLU A 91 14.11 29.44 8.00
N TYR A 92 14.17 28.12 8.21
CA TYR A 92 15.44 27.40 8.28
C TYR A 92 16.17 27.27 6.94
N ALA A 93 15.44 27.21 5.83
CA ALA A 93 15.99 27.15 4.49
C ALA A 93 16.26 28.53 3.87
N SER A 94 16.00 29.63 4.58
CA SER A 94 16.07 31.01 4.09
C SER A 94 17.43 31.44 3.49
N SER A 95 18.49 30.67 3.74
CA SER A 95 19.83 30.89 3.17
C SER A 95 19.97 30.41 1.72
N VAL A 96 18.99 29.68 1.18
CA VAL A 96 19.00 29.15 -0.19
C VAL A 96 17.65 29.42 -0.88
N PRO A 97 17.59 29.39 -2.23
CA PRO A 97 16.31 29.52 -2.93
C PRO A 97 15.38 28.34 -2.60
N ILE A 98 14.10 28.66 -2.41
CA ILE A 98 13.05 27.74 -1.99
C ILE A 98 12.06 27.61 -3.15
N VAL A 99 11.66 26.38 -3.45
CA VAL A 99 10.52 26.06 -4.31
C VAL A 99 9.44 25.44 -3.45
N THR A 100 8.25 26.00 -3.48
CA THR A 100 7.11 25.54 -2.66
C THR A 100 6.11 24.78 -3.51
N TYR A 101 5.46 23.77 -2.93
CA TYR A 101 4.38 23.06 -3.61
C TYR A 101 3.22 22.75 -2.65
N THR A 102 2.04 22.49 -3.22
CA THR A 102 0.84 22.06 -2.48
C THR A 102 0.09 21.01 -3.30
N THR A 103 -0.69 20.19 -2.63
CA THR A 103 -1.66 19.25 -3.23
C THR A 103 -3.08 19.77 -3.19
N ASP A 104 -3.33 20.80 -2.38
CA ASP A 104 -4.65 21.37 -2.18
C ASP A 104 -5.04 22.26 -3.38
N LEU A 105 -6.11 21.86 -4.04
CA LEU A 105 -6.71 22.58 -5.17
C LEU A 105 -7.26 23.96 -4.77
N ASP A 106 -7.56 24.18 -3.50
CA ASP A 106 -8.12 25.41 -2.96
C ASP A 106 -7.05 26.32 -2.34
N ASN A 107 -5.97 25.75 -1.79
CA ASN A 107 -4.87 26.49 -1.17
C ASN A 107 -3.72 26.82 -2.14
N ARG A 108 -4.01 27.59 -3.20
CA ARG A 108 -3.02 27.96 -4.23
C ARG A 108 -2.12 29.14 -3.85
N VAL A 109 -2.41 29.80 -2.75
CA VAL A 109 -1.81 31.11 -2.43
C VAL A 109 -0.42 30.90 -1.83
N GLY A 110 0.61 31.28 -2.58
CA GLY A 110 1.99 31.25 -2.11
C GLY A 110 2.70 29.90 -2.30
N ALA A 111 2.14 29.00 -3.11
CA ALA A 111 2.83 27.82 -3.62
C ALA A 111 3.28 28.04 -5.08
N ASP A 112 4.51 27.63 -5.40
CA ASP A 112 5.05 27.73 -6.76
C ASP A 112 4.46 26.64 -7.68
N VAL A 113 4.31 25.43 -7.15
CA VAL A 113 3.78 24.25 -7.87
C VAL A 113 2.47 23.78 -7.24
N PHE A 114 1.41 23.69 -8.04
CA PHE A 114 0.12 23.19 -7.56
C PHE A 114 -0.69 22.53 -8.68
N PRO A 115 -1.57 21.57 -8.36
CA PRO A 115 -2.50 21.00 -9.33
C PRO A 115 -3.54 22.06 -9.73
N ALA A 116 -3.70 22.30 -11.03
CA ALA A 116 -4.79 23.09 -11.59
C ALA A 116 -6.04 22.22 -11.85
N ARG A 117 -5.83 20.96 -12.22
CA ARG A 117 -6.87 19.95 -12.45
C ARG A 117 -6.30 18.56 -12.23
N VAL A 118 -7.10 17.67 -11.63
CA VAL A 118 -6.75 16.24 -11.49
C VAL A 118 -7.95 15.41 -11.93
N ASP A 119 -7.71 14.47 -12.85
CA ASP A 119 -8.67 13.47 -13.27
C ASP A 119 -8.12 12.08 -12.90
N TYR A 120 -8.86 11.34 -12.09
CA TYR A 120 -8.47 10.00 -11.63
C TYR A 120 -9.05 8.93 -12.55
N SER A 121 -8.22 7.95 -12.93
CA SER A 121 -8.65 6.74 -13.62
C SER A 121 -8.13 5.48 -12.93
N LEU A 122 -8.57 4.32 -13.41
CA LEU A 122 -8.16 2.99 -12.93
C LEU A 122 -6.68 2.67 -13.11
N PHE A 123 -6.04 3.36 -14.05
CA PHE A 123 -4.69 3.03 -14.54
C PHE A 123 -3.75 4.21 -14.46
N GLU A 124 -4.31 5.42 -14.56
CA GLU A 124 -3.54 6.65 -14.72
C GLU A 124 -4.14 7.79 -13.89
N THR A 125 -3.28 8.67 -13.40
CA THR A 125 -3.65 9.98 -12.88
C THR A 125 -3.26 11.03 -13.91
N ALA A 126 -4.27 11.67 -14.50
CA ALA A 126 -4.05 12.81 -15.38
C ALA A 126 -4.09 14.08 -14.54
N ILE A 127 -3.01 14.86 -14.60
CA ILE A 127 -2.83 16.05 -13.77
C ILE A 127 -2.34 17.21 -14.64
N SER A 128 -2.99 18.36 -14.48
CA SER A 128 -2.50 19.64 -15.00
C SER A 128 -1.81 20.37 -13.85
N LEU A 129 -0.49 20.53 -13.95
CA LEU A 129 0.31 21.25 -12.96
C LEU A 129 0.51 22.70 -13.42
N SER A 130 0.29 23.64 -12.50
CA SER A 130 0.69 25.03 -12.66
C SER A 130 2.04 25.25 -11.99
N THR A 131 2.98 25.85 -12.73
CA THR A 131 4.33 26.13 -12.24
C THR A 131 4.79 27.54 -12.63
N PRO A 132 5.86 28.11 -12.03
CA PRO A 132 6.37 29.40 -12.45
C PRO A 132 6.92 29.42 -13.88
N ALA A 133 7.30 28.26 -14.42
CA ALA A 133 7.77 28.08 -15.79
C ALA A 133 6.63 27.91 -16.81
N GLY A 134 5.38 27.81 -16.35
CA GLY A 134 4.20 27.57 -17.17
C GLY A 134 3.37 26.38 -16.69
N ASN A 135 2.31 26.07 -17.42
CA ASN A 135 1.45 24.93 -17.13
C ASN A 135 1.90 23.70 -17.92
N VAL A 136 1.76 22.53 -17.32
CA VAL A 136 2.08 21.26 -17.95
C VAL A 136 0.99 20.25 -17.65
N GLU A 137 0.61 19.48 -18.67
CA GLU A 137 -0.29 18.33 -18.51
C GLU A 137 0.55 17.07 -18.51
N VAL A 138 0.26 16.17 -17.58
CA VAL A 138 1.03 14.95 -17.35
C VAL A 138 0.03 13.82 -17.11
N VAL A 139 0.25 12.68 -17.76
CA VAL A 139 -0.48 11.43 -17.48
C VAL A 139 0.48 10.44 -16.86
N VAL A 140 0.28 10.12 -15.59
CA VAL A 140 1.17 9.23 -14.82
C VAL A 140 0.47 7.89 -14.63
N GLY A 141 1.17 6.77 -14.87
CA GLY A 141 0.67 5.40 -14.69
C GLY A 141 0.46 4.95 -13.23
N LEU A 142 0.20 5.90 -12.33
CA LEU A 142 0.02 5.68 -10.91
C LEU A 142 -1.38 6.14 -10.50
N VAL A 143 -2.02 5.36 -9.63
CA VAL A 143 -3.46 5.47 -9.37
C VAL A 143 -3.74 6.13 -8.02
N GLY A 144 -4.63 7.12 -8.02
CA GLY A 144 -5.31 7.63 -6.84
C GLY A 144 -4.83 9.00 -6.33
N GLU A 145 -5.69 9.64 -5.53
CA GLU A 145 -5.49 11.01 -4.99
C GLU A 145 -4.16 11.20 -4.26
N HIS A 146 -3.70 10.18 -3.54
CA HIS A 146 -2.43 10.22 -2.81
C HIS A 146 -1.19 10.36 -3.71
N MET A 147 -1.32 10.15 -5.02
CA MET A 147 -0.22 10.34 -5.97
C MET A 147 0.02 11.80 -6.33
N VAL A 148 -0.95 12.69 -6.11
CA VAL A 148 -0.83 14.12 -6.41
C VAL A 148 0.35 14.74 -5.65
N GLY A 149 0.51 14.42 -4.37
CA GLY A 149 1.64 14.90 -3.55
C GLY A 149 3.01 14.53 -4.08
N PRO A 150 3.32 13.24 -4.25
CA PRO A 150 4.56 12.80 -4.88
C PRO A 150 4.80 13.42 -6.26
N ILE A 151 3.77 13.56 -7.10
CA ILE A 151 3.89 14.18 -8.43
C ILE A 151 4.26 15.67 -8.32
N CYS A 152 3.55 16.44 -7.49
CA CYS A 152 3.86 17.85 -7.25
C CYS A 152 5.27 18.04 -6.66
N CYS A 153 5.66 17.18 -5.72
CA CYS A 153 6.98 17.19 -5.10
C CYS A 153 8.09 16.93 -6.14
N ALA A 154 7.93 15.90 -6.98
CA ALA A 154 8.88 15.56 -8.04
C ALA A 154 9.01 16.69 -9.07
N ALA A 155 7.89 17.32 -9.45
CA ALA A 155 7.91 18.49 -10.33
C ALA A 155 8.65 19.68 -9.68
N ALA A 156 8.42 19.94 -8.39
CA ALA A 156 9.10 20.99 -7.65
C ALA A 156 10.62 20.72 -7.51
N ILE A 157 11.03 19.48 -7.30
CA ILE A 157 12.45 19.07 -7.33
C ILE A 157 13.05 19.29 -8.72
N GLY A 158 12.34 18.93 -9.79
CA GLY A 158 12.80 19.17 -11.16
C GLY A 158 13.01 20.65 -11.46
N LEU A 159 12.10 21.51 -11.01
CA LEU A 159 12.23 22.96 -11.14
C LEU A 159 13.39 23.52 -10.30
N ALA A 160 13.56 23.03 -9.07
CA ALA A 160 14.70 23.39 -8.22
C ALA A 160 16.05 22.97 -8.86
N ALA A 161 16.07 21.85 -9.58
CA ALA A 161 17.21 21.36 -10.35
C ALA A 161 17.39 22.07 -11.71
N GLU A 162 16.56 23.08 -12.03
CA GLU A 162 16.59 23.84 -13.29
C GLU A 162 16.37 22.95 -14.54
N ILE A 163 15.62 21.85 -14.40
CA ILE A 163 15.27 20.96 -15.49
C ILE A 163 14.14 21.59 -16.32
N PRO A 164 14.21 21.59 -17.66
CA PRO A 164 13.13 22.06 -18.52
C PRO A 164 11.79 21.36 -18.26
N LEU A 165 10.69 22.12 -18.28
CA LEU A 165 9.36 21.63 -17.88
C LEU A 165 8.87 20.45 -18.74
N ASP A 166 9.22 20.42 -20.02
CA ASP A 166 8.94 19.31 -20.94
C ASP A 166 9.69 18.03 -20.58
N VAL A 167 10.93 18.15 -20.08
CA VAL A 167 11.72 17.01 -19.59
C VAL A 167 11.17 16.50 -18.25
N ILE A 168 10.71 17.40 -17.37
CA ILE A 168 10.02 17.02 -16.13
C ILE A 168 8.75 16.23 -16.47
N ALA A 169 7.93 16.72 -17.40
CA ALA A 169 6.72 16.04 -17.86
C ALA A 169 7.04 14.63 -18.37
N ALA A 170 7.96 14.52 -19.32
CA ALA A 170 8.36 13.24 -19.90
C ALA A 170 8.92 12.27 -18.84
N GLY A 171 9.65 12.76 -17.84
CA GLY A 171 10.15 11.95 -16.73
C GLY A 171 9.04 11.41 -15.83
N LEU A 172 7.99 12.20 -15.58
CA LEU A 172 6.81 11.78 -14.82
C LEU A 172 5.95 10.78 -15.60
N GLU A 173 5.76 10.99 -16.90
CA GLU A 173 4.98 10.08 -17.77
C GLU A 173 5.71 8.76 -18.03
N ALA A 174 7.04 8.75 -17.99
CA ALA A 174 7.83 7.53 -18.14
C ALA A 174 7.74 6.57 -16.94
N ILE A 175 7.04 6.96 -15.87
CA ILE A 175 6.81 6.09 -14.72
C ILE A 175 5.73 5.06 -15.09
N GLU A 176 6.16 3.84 -15.43
CA GLU A 176 5.24 2.77 -15.77
C GLU A 176 4.55 2.18 -14.54
N VAL A 177 5.31 1.83 -13.49
CA VAL A 177 4.79 1.23 -12.24
C VAL A 177 5.78 1.50 -11.11
N ILE A 178 5.28 1.94 -9.94
CA ILE A 178 6.06 1.85 -8.68
C ILE A 178 5.75 0.49 -8.06
N PRO A 179 6.72 -0.43 -7.95
CA PRO A 179 6.49 -1.75 -7.38
C PRO A 179 5.75 -1.66 -6.04
N GLY A 180 4.66 -2.41 -5.91
CA GLY A 180 3.85 -2.46 -4.70
C GLY A 180 3.17 -1.16 -4.24
N ARG A 181 2.95 -0.20 -5.14
CA ARG A 181 2.08 0.97 -4.94
C ARG A 181 0.98 0.96 -6.01
N MET A 182 -0.18 0.45 -5.66
CA MET A 182 -1.29 0.18 -6.59
C MET A 182 -0.82 -0.50 -7.89
N GLU A 183 0.14 -1.43 -7.76
CA GLU A 183 0.74 -2.13 -8.90
C GLU A 183 -0.30 -3.03 -9.55
N LEU A 184 -0.63 -2.75 -10.80
CA LEU A 184 -1.52 -3.58 -11.60
C LEU A 184 -0.80 -4.82 -12.11
N ILE A 185 -1.39 -5.98 -11.82
CA ILE A 185 -0.99 -7.26 -12.35
C ILE A 185 -1.99 -7.70 -13.41
N ASP A 186 -1.59 -7.57 -14.68
CA ASP A 186 -2.38 -7.97 -15.85
C ASP A 186 -1.67 -9.10 -16.61
N GLU A 187 -2.35 -10.24 -16.71
CA GLU A 187 -1.94 -11.42 -17.48
C GLU A 187 -3.04 -11.80 -18.50
N GLY A 188 -3.91 -10.86 -18.87
CA GLY A 188 -4.97 -10.99 -19.88
C GLY A 188 -6.35 -11.37 -19.33
N GLN A 189 -6.59 -11.18 -18.04
CA GLN A 189 -7.85 -11.53 -17.38
C GLN A 189 -8.92 -10.40 -17.48
N GLU A 190 -10.19 -10.73 -17.20
CA GLU A 190 -11.33 -9.78 -17.25
C GLU A 190 -11.60 -9.04 -15.92
N PHE A 191 -10.68 -9.12 -14.96
CA PHE A 191 -10.77 -8.47 -13.65
C PHE A 191 -9.42 -7.83 -13.28
N SER A 192 -9.41 -6.85 -12.38
CA SER A 192 -8.15 -6.20 -12.00
C SER A 192 -7.53 -6.85 -10.77
N VAL A 193 -6.21 -6.99 -10.75
CA VAL A 193 -5.46 -7.38 -9.55
C VAL A 193 -4.46 -6.28 -9.23
N LEU A 194 -4.54 -5.74 -8.02
CA LEU A 194 -3.72 -4.61 -7.56
C LEU A 194 -2.94 -5.02 -6.31
N VAL A 195 -1.64 -4.70 -6.28
CA VAL A 195 -0.77 -4.90 -5.11
C VAL A 195 -0.37 -3.56 -4.52
N ASP A 196 -0.63 -3.35 -3.23
CA ASP A 196 -0.33 -2.10 -2.55
C ASP A 196 0.26 -2.32 -1.14
N SER A 197 1.07 -1.37 -0.69
CA SER A 197 1.71 -1.39 0.63
C SER A 197 0.84 -0.90 1.80
N ALA A 198 -0.39 -0.46 1.55
CA ALA A 198 -1.26 0.13 2.56
C ALA A 198 -1.44 -0.81 3.75
N ASN A 199 -0.99 -0.36 4.92
CA ASN A 199 -0.97 -1.13 6.16
C ASN A 199 -1.56 -0.37 7.36
N THR A 200 -1.96 0.89 7.20
CA THR A 200 -2.68 1.67 8.21
C THR A 200 -4.17 1.73 7.88
N PRO A 201 -5.06 1.98 8.87
CA PRO A 201 -6.50 2.10 8.63
C PRO A 201 -6.85 3.08 7.51
N GLU A 202 -6.24 4.26 7.53
CA GLU A 202 -6.50 5.35 6.57
C GLU A 202 -6.00 4.99 5.17
N ALA A 203 -4.83 4.36 5.08
CA ALA A 203 -4.26 3.94 3.80
C ALA A 203 -5.11 2.82 3.17
N ILE A 204 -5.59 1.86 3.97
CA ILE A 204 -6.45 0.77 3.52
C ILE A 204 -7.81 1.30 3.08
N GLU A 205 -8.43 2.17 3.87
CA GLU A 205 -9.69 2.83 3.51
C GLU A 205 -9.55 3.54 2.16
N ARG A 206 -8.49 4.33 2.00
CA ARG A 206 -8.21 5.08 0.77
C ARG A 206 -8.00 4.15 -0.41
N ALA A 207 -7.23 3.07 -0.26
CA ALA A 207 -6.99 2.10 -1.33
C ALA A 207 -8.31 1.45 -1.80
N ILE A 208 -9.12 0.95 -0.87
CA ILE A 208 -10.40 0.31 -1.20
C ILE A 208 -11.38 1.32 -1.82
N ARG A 209 -11.48 2.56 -1.29
CA ARG A 209 -12.34 3.60 -1.85
C ARG A 209 -11.92 4.01 -3.25
N SER A 210 -10.61 4.13 -3.50
CA SER A 210 -10.08 4.46 -4.83
C SER A 210 -10.49 3.40 -5.84
N VAL A 211 -10.39 2.12 -5.47
CA VAL A 211 -10.87 1.01 -6.29
C VAL A 211 -12.39 1.06 -6.47
N ARG A 212 -13.18 1.35 -5.44
CA ARG A 212 -14.65 1.44 -5.59
C ARG A 212 -15.09 2.58 -6.51
N ALA A 213 -14.37 3.70 -6.54
CA ALA A 213 -14.68 4.85 -7.39
C ALA A 213 -14.64 4.51 -8.90
N THR A 214 -14.04 3.38 -9.24
CA THR A 214 -13.87 2.91 -10.63
C THR A 214 -15.12 2.26 -11.20
N GLY A 215 -16.11 1.95 -10.35
CA GLY A 215 -17.33 1.26 -10.75
C GLY A 215 -17.21 -0.26 -10.84
N CYS A 216 -16.17 -0.86 -10.25
CA CYS A 216 -16.02 -2.31 -10.15
C CYS A 216 -17.24 -3.02 -9.51
N ALA A 217 -17.44 -4.28 -9.86
CA ALA A 217 -18.56 -5.09 -9.37
C ALA A 217 -18.39 -5.48 -7.90
N ARG A 218 -17.24 -6.07 -7.54
CA ARG A 218 -16.88 -6.45 -6.17
C ARG A 218 -15.44 -6.08 -5.86
N VAL A 219 -15.19 -5.71 -4.60
CA VAL A 219 -13.85 -5.55 -4.05
C VAL A 219 -13.50 -6.77 -3.21
N ILE A 220 -12.47 -7.50 -3.63
CA ILE A 220 -11.93 -8.67 -2.96
C ILE A 220 -10.58 -8.28 -2.33
N THR A 221 -10.54 -8.14 -1.00
CA THR A 221 -9.35 -7.65 -0.30
C THR A 221 -8.58 -8.80 0.35
N VAL A 222 -7.26 -8.84 0.16
CA VAL A 222 -6.32 -9.72 0.88
C VAL A 222 -5.46 -8.87 1.80
N LEU A 223 -5.51 -9.13 3.10
CA LEU A 223 -4.91 -8.26 4.11
C LEU A 223 -4.22 -9.06 5.21
N GLY A 224 -3.05 -8.59 5.62
CA GLY A 224 -2.35 -9.06 6.81
C GLY A 224 -1.75 -7.88 7.58
N CYS A 225 -1.30 -8.13 8.81
CA CYS A 225 -0.58 -7.15 9.62
C CYS A 225 0.77 -7.72 10.04
N GLU A 226 1.79 -6.86 10.17
CA GLU A 226 3.07 -7.27 10.74
C GLU A 226 2.97 -7.51 12.25
N GLY A 227 3.80 -8.43 12.74
CA GLY A 227 3.97 -8.74 14.16
C GLY A 227 4.93 -7.77 14.83
N GLU A 228 4.44 -6.58 15.20
CA GLU A 228 5.12 -5.66 16.12
C GLU A 228 4.15 -5.19 17.21
N ASP A 229 4.58 -5.28 18.48
CA ASP A 229 3.75 -4.96 19.66
C ASP A 229 3.14 -3.54 19.60
N GLU A 230 3.89 -2.57 19.05
CA GLU A 230 3.48 -1.17 18.93
C GLU A 230 2.23 -1.00 18.05
N ASN A 231 2.03 -1.88 17.07
CA ASN A 231 0.93 -1.80 16.11
C ASN A 231 -0.27 -2.69 16.48
N ARG A 232 -0.19 -3.45 17.57
CA ARG A 232 -1.22 -4.39 17.99
C ARG A 232 -2.59 -3.73 18.17
N GLY A 233 -2.62 -2.52 18.73
CA GLY A 233 -3.86 -1.77 18.97
C GLY A 233 -4.60 -1.35 17.69
N GLN A 234 -3.90 -1.23 16.55
CA GLN A 234 -4.50 -0.81 15.29
C GLN A 234 -5.10 -1.98 14.49
N ARG A 235 -4.70 -3.23 14.78
CA ARG A 235 -5.12 -4.43 14.02
C ARG A 235 -6.64 -4.58 13.93
N ALA A 236 -7.35 -4.34 15.04
CA ALA A 236 -8.80 -4.40 15.07
C ALA A 236 -9.44 -3.30 14.20
N VAL A 237 -8.89 -2.08 14.22
CA VAL A 237 -9.38 -0.97 13.39
C VAL A 237 -9.17 -1.27 11.90
N VAL A 238 -7.97 -1.74 11.55
CA VAL A 238 -7.63 -2.21 10.21
C VAL A 238 -8.61 -3.29 9.73
N GLY A 239 -8.87 -4.30 10.56
CA GLY A 239 -9.84 -5.36 10.26
C GLY A 239 -11.26 -4.84 10.06
N LYS A 240 -11.71 -3.87 10.88
CA LYS A 240 -13.03 -3.25 10.74
C LYS A 240 -13.18 -2.47 9.45
N VAL A 241 -12.20 -1.62 9.11
CA VAL A 241 -12.19 -0.85 7.87
C VAL A 241 -12.26 -1.78 6.65
N ALA A 242 -11.42 -2.82 6.62
CA ALA A 242 -11.41 -3.77 5.53
C ALA A 242 -12.73 -4.56 5.45
N HIS A 243 -13.33 -4.92 6.60
CA HIS A 243 -14.63 -5.58 6.65
C HIS A 243 -15.75 -4.71 6.08
N ASP A 244 -15.78 -3.43 6.43
CA ASP A 244 -16.86 -2.52 6.05
C ASP A 244 -16.83 -2.16 4.56
N LEU A 245 -15.64 -2.08 3.98
CA LEU A 245 -15.45 -1.59 2.63
C LEU A 245 -15.30 -2.71 1.58
N SER A 246 -15.04 -3.96 1.98
CA SER A 246 -14.82 -5.08 1.04
C SER A 246 -16.04 -6.00 0.93
N ASP A 247 -16.33 -6.47 -0.29
CA ASP A 247 -17.37 -7.48 -0.53
C ASP A 247 -16.88 -8.86 -0.08
N VAL A 248 -15.62 -9.16 -0.37
CA VAL A 248 -14.92 -10.38 0.06
C VAL A 248 -13.63 -9.98 0.77
N LEU A 249 -13.34 -10.60 1.91
CA LEU A 249 -12.13 -10.31 2.69
C LEU A 249 -11.40 -11.60 3.06
N PHE A 250 -10.10 -11.62 2.76
CA PHE A 250 -9.15 -12.63 3.20
C PHE A 250 -8.22 -12.00 4.23
N ILE A 251 -8.27 -12.52 5.46
CA ILE A 251 -7.29 -12.20 6.49
C ILE A 251 -6.20 -13.25 6.48
N THR A 252 -4.96 -12.80 6.34
CA THR A 252 -3.79 -13.65 6.19
C THR A 252 -2.58 -13.10 6.93
N ASN A 253 -1.48 -13.84 6.89
CA ASN A 253 -0.25 -13.44 7.51
C ASN A 253 0.47 -12.37 6.66
N ASP A 254 1.24 -11.51 7.33
CA ASP A 254 2.31 -10.74 6.72
C ASP A 254 3.63 -11.25 7.31
N SER A 255 4.40 -10.40 7.97
CA SER A 255 5.65 -10.75 8.64
C SER A 255 5.37 -10.87 10.13
N PRO A 256 5.12 -12.08 10.67
CA PRO A 256 4.73 -12.26 12.06
C PRO A 256 5.88 -11.96 13.02
N ARG A 257 7.13 -11.95 12.52
CA ARG A 257 8.34 -11.72 13.33
C ARG A 257 8.32 -12.65 14.55
N THR A 258 8.38 -12.12 15.76
CA THR A 258 8.39 -12.92 16.99
C THR A 258 7.01 -13.28 17.52
N GLU A 259 5.94 -12.73 16.96
CA GLU A 259 4.56 -13.00 17.39
C GLU A 259 4.01 -14.28 16.76
N ASN A 260 2.98 -14.83 17.41
CA ASN A 260 2.24 -15.96 16.86
C ASN A 260 1.33 -15.45 15.71
N PRO A 261 1.48 -15.95 14.47
CA PRO A 261 0.67 -15.46 13.35
C PRO A 261 -0.83 -15.64 13.58
N TYR A 262 -1.26 -16.71 14.27
CA TYR A 262 -2.68 -16.93 14.56
C TYR A 262 -3.24 -15.89 15.54
N GLU A 263 -2.43 -15.36 16.46
CA GLU A 263 -2.86 -14.29 17.37
C GLU A 263 -3.03 -12.97 16.61
N ILE A 264 -2.15 -12.69 15.64
CA ILE A 264 -2.30 -11.52 14.75
C ILE A 264 -3.62 -11.60 13.98
N LEU A 265 -3.93 -12.78 13.42
CA LEU A 265 -5.19 -13.01 12.69
C LEU A 265 -6.41 -12.81 13.62
N GLU A 266 -6.34 -13.29 14.85
CA GLU A 266 -7.40 -13.11 15.87
C GLU A 266 -7.59 -11.62 16.23
N ASP A 267 -6.51 -10.87 16.41
CA ASP A 267 -6.54 -9.43 16.68
C ASP A 267 -7.23 -8.66 15.54
N ILE A 268 -6.92 -8.97 14.28
CA ILE A 268 -7.56 -8.37 13.11
C ILE A 268 -9.05 -8.71 13.07
N CYS A 269 -9.40 -9.99 13.28
CA CYS A 269 -10.79 -10.42 13.33
C CYS A 269 -11.59 -9.74 14.43
N GLY A 270 -10.94 -9.38 15.54
CA GLY A 270 -11.54 -8.66 16.66
C GLY A 270 -12.29 -7.39 16.24
N GLY A 271 -11.88 -6.75 15.14
CA GLY A 271 -12.53 -5.56 14.59
C GLY A 271 -13.98 -5.75 14.16
N PHE A 272 -14.32 -6.91 13.60
CA PHE A 272 -15.63 -7.16 12.98
C PHE A 272 -16.30 -8.45 13.49
N ARG A 273 -15.64 -9.18 14.38
CA ARG A 273 -16.07 -10.49 14.89
C ARG A 273 -17.49 -10.46 15.45
N THR A 274 -17.75 -9.52 16.35
CA THR A 274 -19.03 -9.41 17.06
C THR A 274 -20.18 -9.18 16.07
N GLU A 275 -19.99 -8.26 15.13
CA GLU A 275 -20.96 -7.95 14.07
C GLU A 275 -21.35 -9.19 13.26
N ILE A 276 -20.38 -10.05 12.93
CA ILE A 276 -20.65 -11.29 12.21
C ILE A 276 -21.44 -12.29 13.06
N TYR A 277 -20.99 -12.56 14.28
CA TYR A 277 -21.63 -13.57 15.14
C TYR A 277 -23.02 -13.14 15.62
N GLU A 278 -23.28 -11.84 15.74
CA GLU A 278 -24.59 -11.30 16.13
C GLU A 278 -25.55 -11.14 14.94
N SER A 279 -25.07 -11.31 13.70
CA SER A 279 -25.92 -11.25 12.52
C SER A 279 -26.97 -12.37 12.51
N ASP A 280 -28.20 -12.06 12.11
CA ASP A 280 -29.32 -13.02 12.09
C ASP A 280 -28.99 -14.28 11.27
N LYS A 281 -28.21 -14.12 10.18
CA LYS A 281 -27.76 -15.23 9.32
C LYS A 281 -26.88 -16.24 10.05
N ILE A 282 -26.10 -15.79 11.02
CA ILE A 282 -25.06 -16.60 11.67
C ILE A 282 -25.48 -17.06 13.06
N ARG A 283 -26.25 -16.25 13.78
CA ARG A 283 -26.67 -16.55 15.15
C ARG A 283 -27.38 -17.91 15.28
N GLU A 284 -28.10 -18.33 14.24
CA GLU A 284 -28.80 -19.62 14.21
C GLU A 284 -27.96 -20.78 13.64
N GLU A 285 -26.93 -20.47 12.82
CA GLU A 285 -26.12 -21.48 12.13
C GLU A 285 -24.80 -21.80 12.84
N ALA A 286 -24.16 -20.81 13.47
CA ALA A 286 -22.84 -20.98 14.06
C ALA A 286 -22.92 -21.62 15.45
N LEU A 287 -22.52 -22.90 15.52
CA LEU A 287 -22.42 -23.65 16.77
C LEU A 287 -21.04 -23.52 17.45
N PHE A 288 -20.07 -22.90 16.77
CA PHE A 288 -18.70 -22.71 17.24
C PHE A 288 -18.04 -21.49 16.57
N PRO A 289 -16.94 -20.95 17.12
CA PRO A 289 -16.19 -19.89 16.47
C PRO A 289 -15.54 -20.35 15.16
N PHE A 290 -15.99 -19.81 14.02
CA PHE A 290 -15.55 -20.19 12.67
C PHE A 290 -14.65 -19.16 11.97
N LEU A 291 -14.52 -17.93 12.50
CA LEU A 291 -13.56 -16.93 11.99
C LEU A 291 -12.13 -17.30 12.42
N LYS A 292 -11.66 -18.45 11.96
CA LYS A 292 -10.38 -19.08 12.28
C LYS A 292 -9.80 -19.76 11.06
N ASP A 293 -8.48 -19.86 11.03
CA ASP A 293 -7.80 -20.67 10.04
C ASP A 293 -8.21 -22.15 10.16
N MET A 294 -8.35 -22.84 9.02
CA MET A 294 -8.80 -24.24 8.99
C MET A 294 -7.90 -25.21 9.76
N TYR A 295 -6.61 -24.89 9.91
CA TYR A 295 -5.66 -25.68 10.69
C TYR A 295 -5.82 -25.48 12.21
N GLN A 296 -6.51 -24.42 12.65
CA GLN A 296 -6.89 -24.19 14.05
C GLN A 296 -8.23 -24.85 14.42
N VAL A 297 -8.91 -25.47 13.45
CA VAL A 297 -10.20 -26.12 13.63
C VAL A 297 -10.03 -27.64 13.53
N HIS A 298 -10.73 -28.36 14.40
CA HIS A 298 -10.77 -29.83 14.37
C HIS A 298 -11.23 -30.32 12.99
N GLU A 299 -10.65 -31.39 12.48
CA GLU A 299 -10.85 -31.88 11.11
C GLU A 299 -12.33 -32.05 10.74
N ASN A 300 -13.10 -32.67 11.63
CA ASN A 300 -14.55 -32.86 11.49
C ASN A 300 -15.38 -31.57 11.37
N ALA A 301 -14.85 -30.43 11.81
CA ALA A 301 -15.52 -29.13 11.76
C ALA A 301 -14.97 -28.20 10.66
N ARG A 302 -13.92 -28.62 9.91
CA ARG A 302 -13.31 -27.79 8.85
C ARG A 302 -14.29 -27.44 7.74
N TYR A 303 -15.08 -28.41 7.27
CA TYR A 303 -16.09 -28.18 6.24
C TYR A 303 -17.10 -27.12 6.68
N GLU A 304 -17.63 -27.26 7.90
CA GLU A 304 -18.62 -26.34 8.44
C GLU A 304 -18.02 -24.95 8.67
N CYS A 305 -16.78 -24.88 9.14
CA CYS A 305 -16.04 -23.62 9.26
C CYS A 305 -15.96 -22.89 7.90
N MET A 306 -15.54 -23.59 6.84
CA MET A 306 -15.43 -23.02 5.50
C MET A 306 -16.81 -22.64 4.92
N ARG A 307 -17.86 -23.44 5.19
CA ARG A 307 -19.23 -23.13 4.81
C ARG A 307 -19.70 -21.81 5.42
N LEU A 308 -19.50 -21.62 6.72
CA LEU A 308 -19.84 -20.39 7.43
C LEU A 308 -19.00 -19.20 6.92
N GLN A 309 -17.70 -19.39 6.65
CA GLN A 309 -16.85 -18.36 6.03
C GLN A 309 -17.33 -17.97 4.62
N ASN A 310 -17.79 -18.92 3.79
CA ASN A 310 -18.40 -18.60 2.49
C ASN A 310 -19.69 -17.79 2.64
N LEU A 311 -20.51 -18.11 3.64
CA LEU A 311 -21.79 -17.44 3.87
C LEU A 311 -21.62 -15.95 4.15
N VAL A 312 -20.54 -15.59 4.86
CA VAL A 312 -20.22 -14.20 5.22
C VAL A 312 -19.15 -13.56 4.32
N ARG A 313 -18.54 -14.33 3.40
CA ARG A 313 -17.43 -13.90 2.54
C ARG A 313 -16.25 -13.32 3.34
N ARG A 314 -15.94 -13.93 4.48
CA ARG A 314 -14.78 -13.58 5.32
C ARG A 314 -13.95 -14.84 5.55
N TYR A 315 -12.77 -14.86 4.96
CA TYR A 315 -11.89 -16.02 4.93
C TYR A 315 -10.67 -15.78 5.80
N ILE A 316 -10.36 -16.73 6.68
CA ILE A 316 -9.20 -16.64 7.57
C ILE A 316 -8.21 -17.72 7.15
N MET A 317 -7.07 -17.30 6.60
CA MET A 317 -6.07 -18.18 5.99
C MET A 317 -4.67 -17.69 6.31
N VAL A 318 -3.97 -18.33 7.25
CA VAL A 318 -2.63 -17.92 7.68
C VAL A 318 -1.61 -17.99 6.54
N ASP A 319 -1.80 -18.91 5.60
CA ASP A 319 -0.95 -19.04 4.45
C ASP A 319 -1.33 -18.01 3.37
N ARG A 320 -0.47 -17.01 3.19
CA ARG A 320 -0.67 -15.92 2.24
C ARG A 320 -0.67 -16.37 0.78
N TYR A 321 0.09 -17.41 0.42
CA TYR A 321 0.06 -17.99 -0.92
C TYR A 321 -1.35 -18.47 -1.25
N HIS A 322 -1.93 -19.25 -0.33
CA HIS A 322 -3.27 -19.79 -0.49
C HIS A 322 -4.34 -18.70 -0.46
N ALA A 323 -4.19 -17.67 0.40
CA ALA A 323 -5.11 -16.54 0.45
C ALA A 323 -5.16 -15.77 -0.88
N ILE A 324 -3.99 -15.45 -1.47
CA ILE A 324 -3.90 -14.75 -2.76
C ILE A 324 -4.50 -15.60 -3.89
N ARG A 325 -4.13 -16.89 -3.96
CA ARG A 325 -4.71 -17.81 -4.97
C ARG A 325 -6.23 -17.94 -4.83
N ALA A 326 -6.72 -18.06 -3.60
CA ALA A 326 -8.15 -18.17 -3.33
C ALA A 326 -8.89 -16.89 -3.74
N ALA A 327 -8.36 -15.72 -3.42
CA ALA A 327 -8.92 -14.43 -3.81
C ALA A 327 -8.99 -14.28 -5.34
N ILE A 328 -7.89 -14.54 -6.04
CA ILE A 328 -7.82 -14.49 -7.51
C ILE A 328 -8.77 -15.52 -8.13
N GLY A 329 -8.86 -16.73 -7.58
CA GLY A 329 -9.77 -17.73 -8.11
C GLY A 329 -11.25 -17.46 -7.86
N MET A 330 -11.59 -16.64 -6.87
CA MET A 330 -12.97 -16.21 -6.63
C MET A 330 -13.41 -15.01 -7.46
N ALA A 331 -12.46 -14.31 -8.11
CA ALA A 331 -12.76 -13.14 -8.92
C ALA A 331 -13.57 -13.51 -10.17
N GLU A 332 -14.55 -12.68 -10.47
CA GLU A 332 -15.41 -12.71 -11.66
C GLU A 332 -15.10 -11.46 -12.52
N PRO A 333 -15.54 -11.42 -13.79
CA PRO A 333 -15.35 -10.23 -14.63
C PRO A 333 -15.82 -8.95 -13.94
N ASP A 334 -15.08 -7.85 -14.15
CA ASP A 334 -15.29 -6.53 -13.55
C ASP A 334 -15.07 -6.43 -12.03
N ASP A 335 -14.59 -7.49 -11.37
CA ASP A 335 -14.12 -7.42 -9.99
C ASP A 335 -12.73 -6.76 -9.89
N VAL A 336 -12.38 -6.37 -8.67
CA VAL A 336 -11.01 -5.99 -8.32
C VAL A 336 -10.53 -6.79 -7.11
N VAL A 337 -9.40 -7.46 -7.27
CA VAL A 337 -8.64 -8.10 -6.19
C VAL A 337 -7.56 -7.14 -5.71
N LEU A 338 -7.60 -6.78 -4.44
CA LEU A 338 -6.68 -5.83 -3.82
C LEU A 338 -5.83 -6.54 -2.75
N ILE A 339 -4.54 -6.67 -3.00
CA ILE A 339 -3.58 -7.33 -2.11
C ILE A 339 -2.80 -6.26 -1.35
N LEU A 340 -3.01 -6.17 -0.04
CA LEU A 340 -2.55 -5.05 0.79
C LEU A 340 -1.48 -5.45 1.83
N GLY A 341 -0.74 -4.43 2.28
CA GLY A 341 0.14 -4.44 3.45
C GLY A 341 1.63 -4.53 3.13
N ARG A 342 2.01 -5.34 2.14
CA ARG A 342 3.43 -5.64 1.87
C ARG A 342 4.03 -4.80 0.75
N GLY A 343 3.26 -4.48 -0.28
CA GLY A 343 3.77 -3.83 -1.49
C GLY A 343 4.93 -4.61 -2.11
N ALA A 344 6.05 -3.95 -2.38
CA ALA A 344 7.22 -4.51 -3.07
C ALA A 344 8.12 -5.40 -2.19
N LYS A 345 7.73 -5.72 -0.95
CA LYS A 345 8.55 -6.56 -0.07
C LYS A 345 8.64 -7.97 -0.64
N ASP A 346 9.87 -8.43 -0.89
CA ASP A 346 10.23 -9.73 -1.45
C ASP A 346 10.57 -10.79 -0.39
N TYR A 347 10.26 -10.53 0.89
CA TYR A 347 10.46 -11.48 1.99
C TYR A 347 9.45 -11.36 3.14
N PHE A 348 9.14 -12.47 3.80
CA PHE A 348 8.56 -12.49 5.15
C PHE A 348 9.65 -12.53 6.21
N ILE A 349 9.35 -11.99 7.40
CA ILE A 349 10.17 -12.20 8.60
C ILE A 349 9.44 -13.14 9.55
N VAL A 350 10.04 -14.30 9.85
CA VAL A 350 9.57 -15.24 10.88
C VAL A 350 10.68 -15.40 11.93
N GLY A 351 10.38 -15.03 13.17
CA GLY A 351 11.37 -14.82 14.22
C GLY A 351 12.38 -13.76 13.80
N ARG A 352 13.58 -14.22 13.39
CA ARG A 352 14.69 -13.39 12.89
C ARG A 352 15.11 -13.76 11.47
N GLU A 353 14.45 -14.74 10.86
CA GLU A 353 14.79 -15.27 9.56
C GLU A 353 13.95 -14.59 8.47
N LYS A 354 14.60 -14.30 7.34
CA LYS A 354 13.95 -13.81 6.14
C LYS A 354 13.65 -14.98 5.22
N HIS A 355 12.40 -15.12 4.82
CA HIS A 355 11.95 -16.12 3.84
C HIS A 355 11.46 -15.41 2.59
N TRP A 356 11.91 -15.84 1.42
CA TRP A 356 11.53 -15.20 0.16
C TRP A 356 10.03 -15.34 -0.12
N PHE A 357 9.40 -14.22 -0.48
CA PHE A 357 8.00 -14.15 -0.89
C PHE A 357 7.63 -12.74 -1.41
N GLU A 358 6.96 -12.69 -2.56
CA GLU A 358 6.55 -11.45 -3.21
C GLU A 358 5.10 -11.56 -3.70
N ASP A 359 4.24 -10.60 -3.29
CA ASP A 359 2.80 -10.61 -3.60
C ASP A 359 2.54 -10.54 -5.12
N ALA A 360 3.25 -9.65 -5.82
CA ALA A 360 3.09 -9.44 -7.26
C ALA A 360 3.44 -10.71 -8.06
N LEU A 361 4.53 -11.38 -7.69
CA LEU A 361 4.95 -12.62 -8.35
C LEU A 361 3.96 -13.76 -8.12
N GLU A 362 3.48 -13.90 -6.88
CA GLU A 362 2.48 -14.92 -6.54
C GLU A 362 1.14 -14.66 -7.25
N ALA A 363 0.73 -13.39 -7.36
CA ALA A 363 -0.45 -13.01 -8.12
C ALA A 363 -0.32 -13.36 -9.61
N ARG A 364 0.83 -13.06 -10.24
CA ARG A 364 1.12 -13.43 -11.64
C ARG A 364 1.07 -14.95 -11.85
N ASP A 365 1.67 -15.71 -10.94
CA ASP A 365 1.65 -17.18 -11.01
C ASP A 365 0.22 -17.75 -10.88
N ALA A 366 -0.58 -17.19 -9.97
CA ALA A 366 -1.98 -17.56 -9.80
C ALA A 366 -2.82 -17.25 -11.06
N LEU A 367 -2.68 -16.06 -11.64
CA LEU A 367 -3.39 -15.64 -12.85
C LEU A 367 -3.07 -16.54 -14.06
N LYS A 368 -1.80 -16.95 -14.23
CA LYS A 368 -1.41 -17.88 -15.31
C LYS A 368 -2.05 -19.26 -15.20
N LYS A 369 -2.40 -19.67 -13.97
CA LYS A 369 -2.93 -21.02 -13.69
C LYS A 369 -4.44 -21.05 -13.57
N ILE A 370 -5.07 -19.96 -13.15
CA ILE A 370 -6.49 -19.97 -12.78
C ILE A 370 -7.40 -20.32 -13.96
N GLY A 371 -7.10 -19.81 -15.15
CA GLY A 371 -7.86 -20.12 -16.36
C GLY A 371 -7.85 -21.62 -16.69
N ALA A 372 -6.71 -22.29 -16.52
CA ALA A 372 -6.60 -23.73 -16.74
C ALA A 372 -7.37 -24.54 -15.68
N ILE A 373 -7.35 -24.09 -14.41
CA ILE A 373 -8.10 -24.71 -13.31
C ILE A 373 -9.61 -24.61 -13.58
N GLN A 374 -10.11 -23.43 -13.94
CA GLN A 374 -11.52 -23.22 -14.25
C GLN A 374 -11.95 -24.01 -15.48
N ALA A 375 -11.12 -24.04 -16.53
CA ALA A 375 -11.36 -24.84 -17.73
C ALA A 375 -11.39 -26.35 -17.47
N SER A 376 -10.71 -26.83 -16.43
CA SER A 376 -10.79 -28.24 -16.00
C SER A 376 -12.12 -28.61 -15.32
N GLY A 377 -13.03 -27.64 -15.15
CA GLY A 377 -14.34 -27.85 -14.55
C GLY A 377 -14.35 -27.74 -13.02
N VAL A 378 -13.37 -27.06 -12.42
CA VAL A 378 -13.33 -26.76 -10.98
C VAL A 378 -14.10 -25.47 -10.68
N ASP A 379 -15.02 -25.52 -9.72
CA ASP A 379 -15.75 -24.35 -9.22
C ASP A 379 -14.92 -23.62 -8.16
N THR A 380 -14.42 -22.45 -8.53
CA THR A 380 -13.52 -21.63 -7.71
C THR A 380 -14.25 -20.56 -6.88
N ARG A 381 -15.58 -20.43 -7.01
CA ARG A 381 -16.37 -19.35 -6.38
C ARG A 381 -16.54 -19.45 -4.87
N ASN A 382 -16.37 -20.65 -4.32
CA ASN A 382 -16.51 -20.94 -2.88
C ASN A 382 -15.49 -22.00 -2.49
N LEU A 383 -14.91 -21.86 -1.30
CA LEU A 383 -14.00 -22.86 -0.74
C LEU A 383 -14.79 -24.00 -0.02
N PRO A 384 -14.30 -25.25 0.00
CA PRO A 384 -13.20 -25.73 -0.82
C PRO A 384 -13.60 -25.74 -2.30
N TRP A 385 -12.61 -25.47 -3.16
CA TRP A 385 -12.78 -25.65 -4.59
C TRP A 385 -13.04 -27.13 -4.89
N ALA A 386 -14.01 -27.38 -5.76
CA ALA A 386 -14.43 -28.74 -6.10
C ALA A 386 -14.86 -28.79 -7.56
N SER A 387 -14.81 -29.98 -8.16
CA SER A 387 -15.35 -30.16 -9.51
C SER A 387 -16.83 -29.77 -9.57
N ILE A 388 -17.23 -29.06 -10.63
CA ILE A 388 -18.62 -28.74 -10.96
C ILE A 388 -19.45 -30.03 -11.04
N SER A 389 -18.87 -31.11 -11.58
CA SER A 389 -19.53 -32.42 -11.63
C SER A 389 -19.78 -33.01 -10.25
N ALA A 390 -18.86 -32.80 -9.29
CA ALA A 390 -19.01 -33.26 -7.91
C ALA A 390 -20.12 -32.50 -7.17
N ARG A 391 -20.19 -31.17 -7.33
CA ARG A 391 -21.26 -30.33 -6.73
C ARG A 391 -22.66 -30.67 -7.28
N ALA A 392 -22.77 -31.00 -8.57
CA ALA A 392 -24.05 -31.33 -9.21
C ALA A 392 -24.64 -32.67 -8.72
N THR A 393 -23.79 -33.64 -8.39
CA THR A 393 -24.26 -34.97 -7.93
C THR A 393 -24.59 -35.02 -6.44
N ASN A 394 -24.08 -34.08 -5.64
CA ASN A 394 -24.36 -34.05 -4.21
C ASN A 394 -24.04 -32.65 -3.63
N PRO A 395 -25.04 -31.77 -3.43
CA PRO A 395 -24.84 -30.41 -2.91
C PRO A 395 -24.17 -30.37 -1.53
N SER A 396 -24.18 -31.50 -0.80
CA SER A 396 -23.58 -31.67 0.52
C SER A 396 -22.42 -32.68 0.58
N ALA A 397 -22.00 -33.32 -0.51
CA ALA A 397 -20.78 -34.14 -0.49
C ALA A 397 -19.54 -33.34 -0.90
N GLY A 398 -19.00 -32.62 0.06
CA GLY A 398 -17.56 -32.61 0.25
C GLY A 398 -17.12 -33.90 0.94
N ASN A 399 -17.11 -35.01 0.21
CA ASN A 399 -16.40 -36.25 0.55
C ASN A 399 -15.74 -36.68 -0.77
N LEU A 400 -14.43 -36.89 -0.90
CA LEU A 400 -13.45 -37.33 0.06
C LEU A 400 -12.12 -36.58 -0.17
N LEU A 401 -11.40 -36.32 0.92
CA LEU A 401 -9.96 -36.51 0.89
C LEU A 401 -9.74 -38.00 0.62
N ASP A 402 -9.53 -38.36 -0.63
CA ASP A 402 -8.87 -39.60 -1.06
C ASP A 402 -7.93 -39.25 -2.22
#